data_AF-A0AAD1ZTL1-F1
#
_entry.id   AF-A0AAD1ZTL1-F1
#
_cell.length_a   1.000
_cell.length_b   1.000
_cell.length_c   1.000
_cell.angle_alpha   90.00
_cell.angle_beta   90.00
_cell.angle_gamma   90.00
#
_symmetry.space_group_name_H-M   'P 1'
#
loop_
_entity.id
_entity.type
_entity.pdbx_description
1 polymer ?
#
loop_
_entity_poly.entity_id
_entity_poly.type
_entity_poly.pdbx_seq_one_letter_code
_entity_poly.pdbx_strand_id
1 'polypeptide(L)'
;MVASELKEVFSCLDTSDPDYKITLTMGEWRQVETLCAHLKIFYEVANILTTPLCLTANALFHELWKIQLKLIHAAMSPDLFVSSLTRSLDEKFTRYWEDCNLVLAGAVVMDPRFKMKLVEFSFPRIYGEDTSILNLEARLKDLKLYYKY
;
A
#
# COMPACT_ATOMS: atom_id res chain seq x y z
N MET A 1 -9.45 -11.01 -7.30
CA MET A 1 -9.00 -12.39 -7.51
C MET A 1 -8.69 -12.98 -6.16
N VAL A 2 -9.48 -13.96 -5.72
CA VAL A 2 -9.32 -14.58 -4.39
C VAL A 2 -8.76 -15.98 -4.59
N ALA A 3 -7.70 -16.34 -3.86
CA ALA A 3 -7.06 -17.67 -4.00
C ALA A 3 -8.03 -18.84 -3.81
N SER A 4 -9.14 -18.63 -3.08
CA SER A 4 -10.22 -19.60 -2.94
C SER A 4 -10.91 -19.95 -4.26
N GLU A 5 -11.06 -18.98 -5.18
CA GLU A 5 -11.68 -19.21 -6.51
C GLU A 5 -10.77 -20.13 -7.35
N LEU A 6 -9.46 -19.92 -7.29
CA LEU A 6 -8.49 -20.81 -7.95
C LEU A 6 -8.52 -22.21 -7.34
N LYS A 7 -8.65 -22.33 -6.02
CA LYS A 7 -8.74 -23.61 -5.32
C LYS A 7 -9.94 -24.46 -5.73
N GLU A 8 -11.09 -23.85 -5.89
CA GLU A 8 -12.28 -24.53 -6.39
C GLU A 8 -12.10 -25.01 -7.84
N VAL A 9 -11.51 -24.17 -8.70
CA VAL A 9 -11.23 -24.52 -10.11
C VAL A 9 -10.28 -25.71 -10.21
N PHE A 10 -9.17 -25.69 -9.47
CA PHE A 10 -8.19 -26.78 -9.48
C PHE A 10 -8.74 -28.07 -8.86
N SER A 11 -9.58 -27.97 -7.84
CA SER A 11 -10.29 -29.13 -7.26
C SER A 11 -11.31 -29.75 -8.24
N CYS A 12 -11.97 -28.92 -9.06
CA CYS A 12 -12.87 -29.42 -10.11
C CYS A 12 -12.10 -30.11 -11.23
N LEU A 13 -10.91 -29.62 -11.59
CA LEU A 13 -10.05 -30.23 -12.61
C LEU A 13 -9.50 -31.59 -12.16
N ASP A 14 -9.05 -31.70 -10.91
CA ASP A 14 -8.57 -32.96 -10.30
C ASP A 14 -9.64 -34.06 -10.29
N THR A 15 -10.92 -33.69 -10.18
CA THR A 15 -12.05 -34.64 -10.19
C THR A 15 -12.59 -34.94 -11.58
N SER A 16 -12.37 -34.06 -12.56
CA SER A 16 -12.99 -34.16 -13.89
C SER A 16 -12.04 -34.69 -14.98
N ASP A 17 -10.73 -34.52 -14.81
CA ASP A 17 -9.72 -34.92 -15.79
C ASP A 17 -8.77 -35.98 -15.19
N PRO A 18 -8.87 -37.26 -15.59
CA PRO A 18 -8.05 -38.35 -15.06
C PRO A 18 -6.57 -38.24 -15.42
N ASP A 19 -6.18 -37.38 -16.38
CA ASP A 19 -4.79 -37.11 -16.73
C ASP A 19 -4.21 -35.88 -15.99
N TYR A 20 -5.04 -35.18 -15.21
CA TYR A 20 -4.62 -34.03 -14.41
C TYR A 20 -3.74 -34.49 -13.23
N LYS A 21 -2.45 -34.16 -13.30
CA LYS A 21 -1.44 -34.55 -12.28
C LYS A 21 -0.94 -33.40 -11.40
N ILE A 22 -1.47 -32.19 -11.60
CA ILE A 22 -1.00 -30.98 -10.91
C ILE A 22 -1.84 -30.78 -9.64
N THR A 23 -1.60 -31.62 -8.64
CA THR A 23 -2.22 -31.47 -7.33
C THR A 23 -1.25 -30.69 -6.43
N LEU A 24 -1.57 -29.41 -6.19
CA LEU A 24 -0.78 -28.57 -5.27
C LEU A 24 -0.91 -29.12 -3.85
N THR A 25 0.22 -29.24 -3.17
CA THR A 25 0.28 -29.57 -1.74
C THR A 25 -0.31 -28.44 -0.91
N MET A 26 -0.69 -28.74 0.34
CA MET A 26 -1.15 -27.70 1.28
C MET A 26 -0.13 -26.58 1.51
N GLY A 27 1.17 -26.88 1.41
CA GLY A 27 2.24 -25.88 1.48
C GLY A 27 2.24 -24.92 0.29
N GLU A 28 2.08 -25.46 -0.93
CA GLU A 28 2.00 -24.65 -2.15
C GLU A 28 0.71 -23.82 -2.20
N TRP A 29 -0.41 -24.36 -1.72
CA TRP A 29 -1.65 -23.60 -1.56
C TRP A 29 -1.47 -22.37 -0.67
N ARG A 30 -0.75 -22.51 0.45
CA ARG A 30 -0.45 -21.39 1.33
C ARG A 30 0.44 -20.34 0.63
N GLN A 31 1.36 -20.77 -0.24
CA GLN A 31 2.18 -19.85 -1.04
C GLN A 31 1.33 -19.12 -2.10
N VAL A 32 0.38 -19.80 -2.76
CA VAL A 32 -0.54 -19.18 -3.72
C VAL A 32 -1.47 -18.17 -3.05
N GLU A 33 -2.02 -18.50 -1.88
CA GLU A 33 -2.82 -17.57 -1.06
C GLU A 33 -2.02 -16.32 -0.69
N THR A 34 -0.78 -16.55 -0.27
CA THR A 34 0.17 -15.48 0.05
C THR A 34 0.44 -14.61 -1.17
N LEU A 35 0.76 -15.20 -2.33
CA LEU A 35 0.98 -14.48 -3.57
C LEU A 35 -0.24 -13.66 -3.99
N CYS A 36 -1.44 -14.23 -3.90
CA CYS A 36 -2.68 -13.54 -4.23
C CYS A 36 -2.95 -12.33 -3.31
N ALA A 37 -2.70 -12.47 -2.01
CA ALA A 37 -2.84 -11.35 -1.06
C ALA A 37 -1.91 -10.19 -1.42
N HIS A 38 -0.69 -10.48 -1.88
CA HIS A 38 0.25 -9.46 -2.34
C HIS A 38 -0.19 -8.87 -3.67
N LEU A 39 -0.52 -9.69 -4.67
CA LEU A 39 -1.07 -9.26 -5.97
C LEU A 39 -2.28 -8.33 -5.81
N LYS A 40 -3.08 -8.52 -4.77
CA LYS A 40 -4.17 -7.59 -4.42
C LYS A 40 -3.64 -6.20 -4.06
N ILE A 41 -2.55 -6.10 -3.30
CA ILE A 41 -1.90 -4.80 -3.01
C ILE A 41 -1.41 -4.16 -4.32
N PHE A 42 -0.76 -4.92 -5.22
CA PHE A 42 -0.35 -4.42 -6.54
C PHE A 42 -1.54 -3.89 -7.35
N TYR A 43 -2.66 -4.62 -7.37
CA TYR A 43 -3.88 -4.21 -8.05
C TYR A 43 -4.47 -2.94 -7.44
N GLU A 44 -4.52 -2.83 -6.10
CA GLU A 44 -4.97 -1.63 -5.40
C GLU A 44 -4.12 -0.41 -5.80
N VAL A 45 -2.79 -0.55 -5.80
CA VAL A 45 -1.86 0.50 -6.24
C VAL A 45 -2.10 0.90 -7.68
N ALA A 46 -2.08 -0.08 -8.60
CA ALA A 46 -2.24 0.17 -10.03
C ALA A 46 -3.58 0.85 -10.31
N ASN A 47 -4.67 0.36 -9.71
CA ASN A 47 -6.00 0.92 -9.88
C ASN A 47 -6.08 2.39 -9.41
N ILE A 48 -5.49 2.74 -8.26
CA ILE A 48 -5.45 4.14 -7.80
C ILE A 48 -4.69 5.03 -8.78
N LEU A 49 -3.59 4.54 -9.34
CA LEU A 49 -2.76 5.29 -10.28
C LEU A 49 -3.38 5.40 -11.69
N THR A 50 -4.14 4.40 -12.13
CA THR A 50 -4.73 4.35 -13.49
C THR A 50 -6.19 4.82 -13.54
N THR A 51 -6.85 4.99 -12.39
CA THR A 51 -8.22 5.55 -12.36
C THR A 51 -8.17 7.02 -12.78
N PRO A 52 -9.03 7.48 -13.71
CA PRO A 52 -9.13 8.89 -14.06
C PRO A 52 -9.34 9.75 -12.79
N LEU A 53 -8.38 10.64 -12.49
CA LEU A 53 -8.29 11.34 -11.21
C LEU A 53 -9.44 12.35 -11.01
N CYS A 54 -10.56 11.85 -10.47
CA CYS A 54 -11.52 12.64 -9.70
C CYS A 54 -11.18 12.66 -8.20
N LEU A 55 -10.01 12.11 -7.80
CA LEU A 55 -9.59 12.09 -6.40
C LEU A 55 -9.08 13.46 -5.98
N THR A 56 -9.65 14.02 -4.92
CA THR A 56 -9.03 15.17 -4.24
C THR A 56 -7.67 14.74 -3.69
N ALA A 57 -6.71 15.67 -3.59
CA ALA A 57 -5.38 15.40 -3.03
C ALA A 57 -5.44 14.68 -1.67
N ASN A 58 -6.50 14.91 -0.91
CA ASN A 58 -6.74 14.27 0.38
C ASN A 58 -7.10 12.80 0.30
N ALA A 59 -7.97 12.44 -0.65
CA ALA A 59 -8.35 11.07 -0.87
C ALA A 59 -7.15 10.30 -1.42
N LEU A 60 -6.40 10.91 -2.35
CA LEU A 60 -5.19 10.33 -2.89
C LEU A 60 -4.12 10.12 -1.82
N PHE A 61 -3.80 11.15 -1.03
CA PHE A 61 -2.87 11.02 0.09
C PHE A 61 -3.32 9.91 1.05
N HIS A 62 -4.61 9.89 1.41
CA HIS A 62 -5.17 8.92 2.35
C HIS A 62 -5.01 7.47 1.90
N GLU A 63 -5.09 7.20 0.60
CA GLU A 63 -4.89 5.87 0.06
C GLU A 63 -3.40 5.53 -0.09
N LEU A 64 -2.58 6.47 -0.56
CA LEU A 64 -1.14 6.23 -0.76
C LEU A 64 -0.40 5.94 0.54
N TRP A 65 -0.67 6.66 1.64
CA TRP A 65 0.02 6.41 2.91
C TRP A 65 -0.33 5.03 3.49
N LYS A 66 -1.57 4.55 3.29
CA LYS A 66 -1.98 3.20 3.71
C LYS A 66 -1.26 2.12 2.92
N ILE A 67 -1.10 2.33 1.62
CA ILE A 67 -0.37 1.42 0.75
C ILE A 67 1.09 1.37 1.16
N GLN A 68 1.73 2.53 1.38
CA GLN A 68 3.10 2.63 1.88
C GLN A 68 3.26 1.81 3.17
N LEU A 69 2.36 2.00 4.12
CA LEU A 69 2.41 1.28 5.40
C LEU A 69 2.22 -0.25 5.23
N LYS A 70 1.28 -0.68 4.37
CA LYS A 70 1.08 -2.10 4.07
C LYS A 70 2.32 -2.73 3.45
N LEU A 71 3.00 -2.03 2.55
CA LEU A 71 4.21 -2.51 1.88
C LEU A 71 5.39 -2.60 2.82
N ILE A 72 5.63 -1.57 3.64
CA ILE A 72 6.65 -1.58 4.69
C ILE A 72 6.47 -2.79 5.60
N HIS A 73 5.25 -3.02 6.11
CA HIS A 73 4.97 -4.17 6.97
C HIS A 73 5.15 -5.52 6.27
N ALA A 74 4.73 -5.63 5.01
CA ALA A 74 4.88 -6.86 4.24
C ALA A 74 6.36 -7.16 3.94
N ALA A 75 7.15 -6.14 3.61
CA ALA A 75 8.59 -6.25 3.39
C ALA A 75 9.35 -6.66 4.66
N MET A 76 8.90 -6.21 5.82
CA MET A 76 9.46 -6.59 7.14
C MET A 76 8.87 -7.87 7.73
N SER A 77 8.02 -8.59 6.98
CA SER A 77 7.42 -9.84 7.45
C SER A 77 8.49 -10.87 7.85
N PRO A 78 8.30 -11.64 8.93
CA PRO A 78 9.20 -12.74 9.30
C PRO A 78 9.13 -13.91 8.31
N ASP A 79 8.08 -13.97 7.49
CA ASP A 79 7.97 -14.94 6.41
C ASP A 79 8.86 -14.51 5.23
N LEU A 80 9.93 -15.28 4.98
CA LEU A 80 10.92 -14.99 3.93
C LEU A 80 10.32 -14.99 2.52
N PHE A 81 9.28 -15.78 2.27
CA PHE A 81 8.59 -15.78 0.97
C PHE A 81 7.82 -14.46 0.80
N VAL A 82 7.10 -14.03 1.83
CA VAL A 82 6.38 -12.74 1.86
C VAL A 82 7.35 -11.57 1.70
N SER A 83 8.40 -11.52 2.52
CA SER A 83 9.36 -10.43 2.54
C SER A 83 10.09 -10.32 1.19
N SER A 84 10.53 -11.45 0.62
CA SER A 84 11.23 -11.44 -0.69
C SER A 84 10.33 -10.99 -1.84
N LEU A 85 9.06 -11.42 -1.84
CA LEU A 85 8.10 -11.04 -2.87
C LEU A 85 7.75 -9.54 -2.83
N THR A 86 7.70 -8.96 -1.65
CA THR A 86 7.20 -7.59 -1.43
C THR A 86 8.30 -6.53 -1.48
N ARG A 87 9.55 -6.89 -1.18
CA ARG A 87 10.68 -5.97 -1.11
C ARG A 87 10.87 -5.11 -2.37
N SER A 88 10.82 -5.72 -3.55
CA SER A 88 11.00 -4.97 -4.80
C SER A 88 9.86 -3.97 -5.05
N LEU A 89 8.65 -4.29 -4.60
CA LEU A 89 7.52 -3.36 -4.71
C LEU A 89 7.64 -2.23 -3.68
N ASP A 90 7.97 -2.55 -2.44
CA ASP A 90 8.20 -1.58 -1.38
C ASP A 90 9.28 -0.56 -1.78
N GLU A 91 10.41 -1.01 -2.33
CA GLU A 91 11.48 -0.13 -2.83
C GLU A 91 11.00 0.83 -3.93
N LYS A 92 10.21 0.34 -4.90
CA LYS A 92 9.68 1.17 -5.99
C LYS A 92 8.63 2.15 -5.51
N PHE A 93 7.74 1.69 -4.64
CA PHE A 93 6.64 2.51 -4.13
C PHE A 93 7.15 3.55 -3.13
N THR A 94 8.17 3.23 -2.34
CA THR A 94 8.84 4.19 -1.43
C THR A 94 9.40 5.38 -2.21
N ARG A 95 10.09 5.14 -3.34
CA ARG A 95 10.58 6.24 -4.19
C ARG A 95 9.43 7.11 -4.71
N TYR A 96 8.38 6.47 -5.22
CA TYR A 96 7.19 7.20 -5.69
C TYR A 96 6.54 8.02 -4.57
N TRP A 97 6.43 7.45 -3.36
CA TRP A 97 5.90 8.12 -2.19
C TRP A 97 6.77 9.32 -1.79
N GLU A 98 8.09 9.17 -1.74
CA GLU A 98 9.02 10.26 -1.43
C GLU A 98 8.94 11.41 -2.44
N ASP A 99 8.73 11.12 -3.72
CA ASP A 99 8.60 12.14 -4.77
C ASP A 99 7.33 12.99 -4.62
N CYS A 100 6.24 12.42 -4.06
CA CYS A 100 4.93 13.08 -4.04
C CYS A 100 4.39 13.44 -2.65
N ASN A 101 4.91 12.86 -1.57
CA ASN A 101 4.34 12.95 -0.22
C ASN A 101 4.20 14.39 0.28
N LEU A 102 5.19 15.26 0.04
CA LEU A 102 5.21 16.64 0.53
C LEU A 102 4.18 17.50 -0.19
N VAL A 103 4.07 17.35 -1.51
CA VAL A 103 3.09 18.09 -2.32
C VAL A 103 1.68 17.68 -1.92
N LEU A 104 1.45 16.39 -1.75
CA LEU A 104 0.15 15.86 -1.32
C LEU A 104 -0.17 16.26 0.13
N ALA A 105 0.79 16.17 1.05
CA ALA A 105 0.63 16.62 2.43
C ALA A 105 0.36 18.13 2.51
N GLY A 106 1.05 18.95 1.71
CA GLY A 106 0.79 20.37 1.59
C GLY A 106 -0.65 20.66 1.13
N ALA A 107 -1.10 20.01 0.05
CA ALA A 107 -2.48 20.13 -0.43
C ALA A 107 -3.51 19.67 0.61
N VAL A 108 -3.17 18.63 1.39
CA VAL A 108 -3.98 18.14 2.50
C VAL A 108 -4.13 19.19 3.60
N VAL A 109 -3.02 19.74 4.05
CA VAL A 109 -2.96 20.72 5.13
C VAL A 109 -3.67 22.03 4.75
N MET A 110 -3.61 22.40 3.47
CA MET A 110 -4.25 23.57 2.88
C MET A 110 -5.77 23.39 2.66
N ASP A 111 -6.30 22.17 2.70
CA ASP A 111 -7.74 21.96 2.65
C ASP A 111 -8.41 22.55 3.91
N PRO A 112 -9.36 23.51 3.76
CA PRO A 112 -10.00 24.19 4.89
C PRO A 112 -10.70 23.22 5.86
N ARG A 113 -11.02 22.00 5.42
CA ARG A 113 -11.66 20.93 6.20
C ARG A 113 -10.67 20.20 7.15
N PHE A 114 -9.54 20.84 7.50
CA PHE A 114 -8.75 20.60 8.71
C PHE A 114 -7.72 19.43 8.76
N LYS A 115 -7.04 19.09 7.66
CA LYS A 115 -6.40 17.77 7.56
C LYS A 115 -4.95 17.64 8.08
N MET A 116 -4.49 18.56 8.92
CA MET A 116 -3.20 18.41 9.62
C MET A 116 -3.15 17.08 10.40
N LYS A 117 -4.26 16.71 11.02
CA LYS A 117 -4.42 15.45 11.75
C LYS A 117 -4.11 14.21 10.90
N LEU A 118 -4.37 14.26 9.59
CA LEU A 118 -4.09 13.12 8.71
C LEU A 118 -2.59 12.95 8.49
N VAL A 119 -1.85 14.06 8.36
CA VAL A 119 -0.38 14.05 8.26
C VAL A 119 0.23 13.60 9.59
N GLU A 120 -0.18 14.20 10.70
CA GLU A 120 0.27 13.85 12.07
C GLU A 120 -0.04 12.38 12.42
N PHE A 121 -1.06 11.80 11.81
CA PHE A 121 -1.39 10.39 11.99
C PHE A 121 -0.55 9.46 11.09
N SER A 122 -0.34 9.85 9.83
CA SER A 122 0.27 8.95 8.83
C SER A 122 1.80 8.94 8.90
N PHE A 123 2.43 10.10 9.06
CA PHE A 123 3.89 10.21 8.96
C PHE A 123 4.63 9.43 10.06
N PRO A 124 4.26 9.51 11.36
CA PRO A 124 4.92 8.70 12.39
C PRO A 124 4.79 7.19 12.17
N ARG A 125 3.74 6.72 11.47
CA ARG A 125 3.57 5.30 11.16
C ARG A 125 4.46 4.82 10.02
N ILE A 126 4.77 5.70 9.07
CA ILE A 126 5.63 5.38 7.92
C ILE A 126 7.11 5.52 8.29
N TYR A 127 7.45 6.57 9.03
CA TYR A 127 8.83 6.97 9.28
C TYR A 127 9.32 6.71 10.70
N GLY A 128 8.44 6.31 11.63
CA GLY A 128 8.80 6.11 13.03
C GLY A 128 9.23 7.41 13.70
N GLU A 129 10.34 7.36 14.44
CA GLU A 129 10.90 8.47 15.22
C GLU A 129 11.89 9.34 14.44
N ASP A 130 11.81 9.34 13.11
CA ASP A 130 12.71 10.14 12.28
C ASP A 130 12.52 11.66 12.56
N THR A 131 13.59 12.27 13.09
CA THR A 131 13.64 13.70 13.43
C THR A 131 13.42 14.63 12.23
N SER A 132 13.67 14.16 11.01
CA SER A 132 13.39 14.93 9.79
C SER A 132 11.88 15.17 9.60
N ILE A 133 11.03 14.27 10.11
CA ILE A 133 9.58 14.37 10.05
C ILE A 133 9.05 15.47 10.98
N LEU A 134 9.62 15.62 12.18
CA LEU A 134 9.24 16.73 13.07
C LEU A 134 9.44 18.08 12.38
N ASN A 135 10.56 18.23 11.65
CA ASN A 135 10.85 19.45 10.91
C ASN A 135 9.85 19.67 9.75
N LEU A 136 9.41 18.61 9.08
CA LEU A 136 8.39 18.69 8.02
C LEU A 136 7.02 19.06 8.58
N GLU A 137 6.61 18.48 9.70
CA GLU A 137 5.35 18.82 10.37
C GLU A 137 5.32 20.27 10.84
N ALA A 138 6.44 20.78 11.39
CA ALA A 138 6.56 22.19 11.77
C ALA A 138 6.39 23.12 10.55
N ARG A 139 7.10 22.83 9.44
CA ARG A 139 6.98 23.61 8.19
C ARG A 139 5.56 23.59 7.61
N LEU A 140 4.88 22.45 7.69
CA LEU A 140 3.48 22.33 7.24
C LEU A 140 2.53 23.11 8.15
N LYS A 141 2.77 23.16 9.46
CA LYS A 141 2.03 24.01 10.40
C LYS A 141 2.22 25.48 10.05
N ASP A 142 3.46 25.92 9.86
CA ASP A 142 3.76 27.32 9.51
C ASP A 142 3.12 27.74 8.19
N LEU A 143 3.20 26.88 7.17
CA LEU A 143 2.53 27.09 5.87
C LEU A 143 1.03 27.29 6.08
N LYS A 144 0.38 26.44 6.88
CA LYS A 144 -1.05 26.53 7.16
C LYS A 144 -1.42 27.84 7.86
N LEU A 145 -0.60 28.30 8.80
CA LEU A 145 -0.82 29.57 9.50
C LEU A 145 -0.66 30.77 8.56
N TYR A 146 0.36 30.75 7.71
CA TYR A 146 0.64 31.84 6.75
C TYR A 146 -0.54 32.11 5.81
N TYR A 147 -1.21 31.06 5.32
CA TYR A 147 -2.36 31.19 4.40
C TYR A 147 -3.72 31.29 5.11
N LYS A 148 -3.75 31.39 6.45
CA LYS A 148 -4.99 31.59 7.23
C LYS A 148 -5.27 33.07 7.54
N TYR A 149 -4.41 33.97 7.07
CA TYR A 149 -4.53 35.43 7.06
C TYR A 149 -4.47 35.94 5.62
#